data_AF-A0A8H6C2R2-F1
#
_entry.id   AF-A0A8H6C2R2-F1
#
_cell.length_a   1.000
_cell.length_b   1.000
_cell.length_c   1.000
_cell.angle_alpha   90.00
_cell.angle_beta   90.00
_cell.angle_gamma   90.00
#
_symmetry.space_group_name_H-M   'P 1'
#
loop_
_entity.id
_entity.type
_entity.pdbx_description
1 polymer ?
#
loop_
_entity_poly.entity_id
_entity_poly.type
_entity_poly.pdbx_seq_one_letter_code
_entity_poly.pdbx_strand_id
1 'polypeptide(L)'
;MARDIDNHLLFEVATEVAHKVGGIYSVLKSKAPVTVAEYRERYTLLGPLHYDSAQIEVEELPVTDPHIKQTLDSMSSKGIRWLYGRWLIEGAPRVLLFDIWSAGHYLNEWKADLWNVAGIPTPDHDSETNDAILLGYLVAWFLVNWFITTVIVLKRRIDVTTIFTTHATLLGRYLCAGSTDFYNNLDKFDVDAEAGKRGIYHRYCIERSATHSADVFTTVSDITAYEAEHLLKRKPDGVLPNGLNVVKFQAVHEFQNLHAIKKAKINEFVKGHFYGNYDFDLDNTLYFFIAGRYDCGFHYYAGKTQSYTVETLKGQAVVKQLESTIGEVQKKVGERLFEYCARYPNTDHHGNDEVPTIDELIKPADRVLLKRRIFALKRDGLPPIVTHNMVDDSTDPVLNHIRRVQLFNKPEDRVKIIFHPEFLNANNPILSLDYDEFVRGCHLGVFPSYYEPWGYTPAECTVMGIPSITTNLSGFGCYMNDLVENPTDYGIYIVDRRMKSVDESINQLTDYMFDFCAKSRRQRINQRNRTERLSVLLDWRSVHSEYSKARLLALKRAYPDYVGEKVVESKMKITRPMSVPGSPRSLLLTPGDLGSLQDANQDISYFELGEEET
;
A
#
# COMPACT_ATOMS: atom_id res chain seq x y z
N MET A 1 16.55 -40.96 -8.88
CA MET A 1 15.72 -40.56 -10.03
C MET A 1 16.18 -39.19 -10.46
N ALA A 2 16.34 -38.92 -11.76
CA ALA A 2 16.59 -37.56 -12.23
C ALA A 2 15.34 -36.71 -11.94
N ARG A 3 15.52 -35.54 -11.33
CA ARG A 3 14.43 -34.59 -11.07
C ARG A 3 14.16 -33.78 -12.33
N ASP A 4 12.88 -33.50 -12.59
CA ASP A 4 12.49 -32.55 -13.64
C ASP A 4 12.59 -31.13 -13.07
N ILE A 5 13.64 -30.42 -13.48
CA ILE A 5 13.94 -29.07 -13.01
C ILE A 5 13.09 -28.03 -13.74
N ASP A 6 12.71 -28.28 -15.00
CA ASP A 6 11.89 -27.35 -15.80
C ASP A 6 10.43 -27.34 -15.30
N ASN A 7 9.88 -28.52 -14.98
CA ASN A 7 8.51 -28.65 -14.46
C ASN A 7 8.45 -28.73 -12.92
N HIS A 8 9.32 -28.02 -12.21
CA HIS A 8 9.34 -28.01 -10.75
C HIS A 8 8.04 -27.48 -10.11
N LEU A 9 7.75 -27.91 -8.87
CA LEU A 9 6.62 -27.43 -8.08
C LEU A 9 6.99 -26.15 -7.32
N LEU A 10 6.00 -25.32 -7.01
CA LEU A 10 6.18 -24.11 -6.21
C LEU A 10 5.24 -24.13 -5.00
N PHE A 11 5.85 -24.20 -3.81
CA PHE A 11 5.17 -24.02 -2.55
C PHE A 11 5.57 -22.67 -1.94
N GLU A 12 4.60 -21.78 -1.75
CA GLU A 12 4.85 -20.46 -1.14
C GLU A 12 4.19 -20.41 0.24
N VAL A 13 5.00 -20.16 1.27
CA VAL A 13 4.59 -20.35 2.67
C VAL A 13 4.54 -19.01 3.38
N ALA A 14 3.41 -18.67 3.98
CA ALA A 14 3.28 -17.49 4.82
C ALA A 14 2.17 -17.64 5.86
N THR A 15 2.27 -16.88 6.95
CA THR A 15 1.21 -16.81 7.97
C THR A 15 -0.05 -16.10 7.47
N GLU A 16 0.08 -15.24 6.46
CA GLU A 16 -1.02 -14.41 5.93
C GLU A 16 -1.79 -15.06 4.76
N VAL A 17 -1.56 -16.34 4.46
CA VAL A 17 -2.32 -17.05 3.41
C VAL A 17 -3.77 -17.24 3.86
N ALA A 18 -4.74 -16.72 3.09
CA ALA A 18 -6.18 -16.76 3.41
C ALA A 18 -6.56 -16.18 4.78
N HIS A 19 -5.70 -15.32 5.35
CA HIS A 19 -5.97 -14.61 6.60
C HIS A 19 -5.23 -13.26 6.63
N LYS A 20 -5.98 -12.15 6.55
CA LYS A 20 -5.40 -10.81 6.47
C LYS A 20 -4.95 -10.30 7.85
N VAL A 21 -3.65 -10.34 8.10
CA VAL A 21 -2.99 -9.74 9.28
C VAL A 21 -2.25 -8.44 8.91
N GLY A 22 -1.61 -8.43 7.75
CA GLY A 22 -0.58 -7.46 7.41
C GLY A 22 -0.57 -7.05 5.93
N GLY A 23 0.59 -6.56 5.50
CA GLY A 23 0.83 -6.20 4.10
C GLY A 23 1.13 -7.40 3.22
N ILE A 24 1.62 -8.52 3.79
CA ILE A 24 2.04 -9.70 3.03
C ILE A 24 0.81 -10.37 2.39
N TYR A 25 -0.35 -10.36 3.05
CA TYR A 25 -1.63 -10.78 2.46
C TYR A 25 -1.86 -10.10 1.10
N SER A 26 -1.60 -8.80 1.01
CA SER A 26 -1.81 -8.01 -0.20
C SER A 26 -0.79 -8.36 -1.29
N VAL A 27 0.45 -8.67 -0.91
CA VAL A 27 1.49 -9.17 -1.83
C VAL A 27 1.06 -10.50 -2.43
N LEU A 28 0.77 -11.49 -1.59
CA LEU A 28 0.40 -12.83 -2.03
C LEU A 28 -0.85 -12.80 -2.91
N LYS A 29 -1.87 -12.04 -2.49
CA LYS A 29 -3.11 -11.87 -3.24
C LYS A 29 -2.90 -11.24 -4.61
N SER A 30 -2.15 -10.13 -4.68
CA SER A 30 -1.95 -9.43 -5.95
C SER A 30 -0.95 -10.13 -6.88
N LYS A 31 0.02 -10.88 -6.34
CA LYS A 31 0.99 -11.68 -7.11
C LYS A 31 0.40 -12.99 -7.65
N ALA A 32 -0.64 -13.53 -7.01
CA ALA A 32 -1.23 -14.81 -7.35
C ALA A 32 -1.63 -14.97 -8.83
N PRO A 33 -2.30 -14.00 -9.51
CA PRO A 33 -2.67 -14.14 -10.92
C PRO A 33 -1.48 -14.41 -11.84
N VAL A 34 -0.38 -13.68 -11.68
CA VAL A 34 0.83 -13.83 -12.51
C VAL A 34 1.54 -15.14 -12.20
N THR A 35 1.62 -15.52 -10.91
CA THR A 35 2.24 -16.79 -10.50
C THR A 35 1.44 -18.00 -10.97
N VAL A 36 0.10 -17.95 -10.91
CA VAL A 36 -0.79 -19.00 -11.41
C VAL A 36 -0.71 -19.09 -12.94
N ALA A 37 -0.58 -17.97 -13.66
CA ALA A 37 -0.40 -18.00 -15.11
C ALA A 37 0.86 -18.78 -15.52
N GLU A 38 1.94 -18.66 -14.75
CA GLU A 38 3.22 -19.34 -14.98
C GLU A 38 3.20 -20.81 -14.52
N TYR A 39 2.73 -21.11 -13.30
CA TYR A 39 2.83 -22.45 -12.70
C TYR A 39 1.57 -23.30 -12.84
N ARG A 40 0.42 -22.66 -13.08
CA ARG A 40 -0.89 -23.30 -13.13
C ARG A 40 -1.13 -24.14 -11.88
N GLU A 41 -1.44 -25.42 -12.05
CA GLU A 41 -1.74 -26.36 -10.97
C GLU A 41 -0.49 -26.77 -10.14
N ARG A 42 0.73 -26.38 -10.56
CA ARG A 42 1.99 -26.65 -9.83
C ARG A 42 2.27 -25.66 -8.68
N TYR A 43 1.45 -24.64 -8.52
CA TYR A 43 1.59 -23.62 -7.49
C TYR A 43 0.58 -23.85 -6.37
N THR A 44 1.06 -23.91 -5.13
CA THR A 44 0.24 -24.06 -3.93
C THR A 44 0.75 -23.17 -2.81
N LEU A 45 -0.11 -22.37 -2.20
CA LEU A 45 0.24 -21.63 -1.00
C LEU A 45 0.00 -22.46 0.26
N LEU A 46 0.90 -22.37 1.24
CA LEU A 46 0.80 -23.04 2.52
C LEU A 46 0.68 -22.01 3.66
N GLY A 47 -0.21 -22.26 4.62
CA GLY A 47 -0.39 -21.36 5.76
C GLY A 47 -1.16 -21.99 6.92
N PRO A 48 -1.37 -21.24 8.02
CA PRO A 48 -2.20 -21.68 9.13
C PRO A 48 -3.70 -21.62 8.76
N LEU A 49 -4.47 -22.58 9.26
CA LEU A 49 -5.91 -22.62 9.10
C LEU A 49 -6.59 -21.74 10.16
N HIS A 50 -7.19 -20.65 9.70
CA HIS A 50 -8.10 -19.84 10.51
C HIS A 50 -9.54 -20.11 10.07
N TYR A 51 -10.31 -20.80 10.91
CA TYR A 51 -11.66 -21.25 10.56
C TYR A 51 -12.60 -20.12 10.12
N ASP A 52 -12.55 -18.97 10.79
CA ASP A 52 -13.43 -17.83 10.49
C ASP A 52 -13.17 -17.23 9.10
N SER A 53 -11.89 -17.05 8.73
CA SER A 53 -11.54 -16.50 7.41
C SER A 53 -11.63 -17.55 6.30
N ALA A 54 -11.26 -18.80 6.58
CA ALA A 54 -11.29 -19.89 5.60
C ALA A 54 -12.71 -20.17 5.08
N GLN A 55 -13.75 -20.04 5.92
CA GLN A 55 -15.15 -20.21 5.49
C GLN A 55 -15.58 -19.22 4.41
N ILE A 56 -14.96 -18.03 4.37
CA ILE A 56 -15.32 -16.95 3.44
C ILE A 56 -14.34 -16.90 2.27
N GLU A 57 -13.05 -17.13 2.53
CA GLU A 57 -11.99 -16.95 1.56
C GLU A 57 -11.63 -18.21 0.78
N VAL A 58 -12.01 -19.41 1.23
CA VAL A 58 -11.52 -20.67 0.61
C VAL A 58 -12.66 -21.56 0.16
N GLU A 59 -12.59 -22.00 -1.09
CA GLU A 59 -13.43 -23.08 -1.62
C GLU A 59 -12.70 -24.41 -1.46
N GLU A 60 -13.26 -25.32 -0.64
CA GLU A 60 -12.70 -26.65 -0.45
C GLU A 60 -12.71 -27.47 -1.74
N LEU A 61 -11.61 -28.19 -1.98
CA LEU A 61 -11.47 -29.05 -3.15
C LEU A 61 -11.02 -30.45 -2.77
N PRO A 62 -11.45 -31.48 -3.53
CA PRO A 62 -10.87 -32.81 -3.38
C PRO A 62 -9.41 -32.79 -3.79
N VAL A 63 -8.58 -33.46 -3.00
CA VAL A 63 -7.16 -33.67 -3.33
C VAL A 63 -7.07 -34.68 -4.47
N THR A 64 -6.69 -34.19 -5.66
CA THR A 64 -6.56 -35.01 -6.88
C THR A 64 -5.17 -35.60 -7.07
N ASP A 65 -4.12 -34.95 -6.55
CA ASP A 65 -2.76 -35.43 -6.68
C ASP A 65 -2.50 -36.62 -5.72
N PRO A 66 -2.12 -37.81 -6.24
CA PRO A 66 -1.89 -38.99 -5.41
C PRO A 66 -0.82 -38.81 -4.33
N HIS A 67 0.23 -38.03 -4.59
CA HIS A 67 1.33 -37.83 -3.63
C HIS A 67 0.91 -36.88 -2.49
N ILE A 68 0.06 -35.88 -2.77
CA ILE A 68 -0.42 -34.89 -1.77
C ILE A 68 -1.38 -35.69 -0.92
N LYS A 69 -2.28 -36.43 -1.57
CA LYS A 69 -3.24 -37.27 -0.89
C LYS A 69 -2.56 -38.27 0.05
N GLN A 70 -1.55 -39.01 -0.42
CA GLN A 70 -0.80 -39.95 0.43
C GLN A 70 -0.15 -39.25 1.63
N THR A 71 0.45 -38.08 1.41
CA THR A 71 1.10 -37.30 2.46
C THR A 71 0.10 -36.80 3.49
N LEU A 72 -1.02 -36.24 3.02
CA LEU A 72 -2.08 -35.70 3.85
C LEU A 72 -2.83 -36.80 4.61
N ASP A 73 -3.10 -37.94 3.99
CA ASP A 73 -3.66 -39.13 4.65
C ASP A 73 -2.73 -39.61 5.76
N SER A 74 -1.40 -39.61 5.53
CA SER A 74 -0.40 -39.93 6.56
C SER A 74 -0.43 -38.93 7.72
N MET A 75 -0.54 -37.63 7.45
CA MET A 75 -0.65 -36.60 8.49
C MET A 75 -1.97 -36.73 9.27
N SER A 76 -3.10 -36.96 8.59
CA SER A 76 -4.40 -37.19 9.22
C SER A 76 -4.44 -38.45 10.06
N SER A 77 -3.74 -39.52 9.66
CA SER A 77 -3.62 -40.74 10.47
C SER A 77 -2.96 -40.51 11.83
N LYS A 78 -2.15 -39.43 11.94
CA LYS A 78 -1.51 -38.98 13.18
C LYS A 78 -2.26 -37.82 13.85
N GLY A 79 -3.50 -37.57 13.47
CA GLY A 79 -4.38 -36.60 14.11
C GLY A 79 -4.24 -35.16 13.62
N ILE A 80 -3.44 -34.90 12.57
CA ILE A 80 -3.28 -33.56 12.02
C ILE A 80 -4.45 -33.22 11.11
N ARG A 81 -5.07 -32.06 11.34
CA ARG A 81 -6.16 -31.54 10.50
C ARG A 81 -5.62 -30.50 9.53
N TRP A 82 -6.21 -30.47 8.35
CA TRP A 82 -5.83 -29.57 7.26
C TRP A 82 -7.05 -29.28 6.39
N LEU A 83 -6.96 -28.20 5.62
CA LEU A 83 -7.94 -27.80 4.62
C LEU A 83 -7.22 -27.59 3.29
N TYR A 84 -7.69 -28.25 2.24
CA TYR A 84 -7.17 -28.09 0.88
C TYR A 84 -8.25 -27.48 -0.02
N GLY A 85 -7.89 -26.47 -0.79
CA GLY A 85 -8.87 -25.72 -1.57
C GLY A 85 -8.29 -24.73 -2.55
N ARG A 86 -9.14 -23.84 -3.06
CA ARG A 86 -8.75 -22.65 -3.83
C ARG A 86 -9.05 -21.39 -3.03
N TRP A 87 -8.10 -20.47 -3.03
CA TRP A 87 -8.32 -19.14 -2.47
C TRP A 87 -9.20 -18.32 -3.43
N LEU A 88 -10.31 -17.79 -2.93
CA LEU A 88 -11.31 -17.01 -3.68
C LEU A 88 -10.83 -15.59 -3.97
N ILE A 89 -9.73 -15.50 -4.71
CA ILE A 89 -9.11 -14.28 -5.21
C ILE A 89 -8.87 -14.41 -6.73
N GLU A 90 -8.47 -13.33 -7.37
CA GLU A 90 -8.06 -13.36 -8.79
C GLU A 90 -6.93 -14.38 -8.99
N GLY A 91 -7.03 -15.20 -10.03
CA GLY A 91 -6.11 -16.32 -10.29
C GLY A 91 -6.50 -17.64 -9.61
N ALA A 92 -7.33 -17.62 -8.56
CA ALA A 92 -7.81 -18.80 -7.83
C ALA A 92 -6.71 -19.86 -7.53
N PRO A 93 -5.61 -19.49 -6.85
CA PRO A 93 -4.51 -20.41 -6.56
C PRO A 93 -4.93 -21.51 -5.58
N ARG A 94 -4.26 -22.66 -5.66
CA ARG A 94 -4.42 -23.74 -4.68
C ARG A 94 -3.84 -23.32 -3.33
N VAL A 95 -4.51 -23.72 -2.26
CA VAL A 95 -4.06 -23.50 -0.88
C VAL A 95 -4.15 -24.80 -0.07
N LEU A 96 -3.18 -24.99 0.81
CA LEU A 96 -3.19 -26.02 1.85
C LEU A 96 -2.95 -25.35 3.20
N LEU A 97 -3.99 -25.37 4.03
CA LEU A 97 -4.01 -24.71 5.33
C LEU A 97 -3.95 -25.76 6.45
N PHE A 98 -3.02 -25.61 7.39
CA PHE A 98 -2.86 -26.53 8.51
C PHE A 98 -3.52 -26.02 9.78
N ASP A 99 -4.33 -26.85 10.44
CA ASP A 99 -4.76 -26.57 11.80
C ASP A 99 -3.59 -26.78 12.76
N ILE A 100 -2.87 -25.70 13.06
CA ILE A 100 -1.67 -25.75 13.91
C ILE A 100 -1.97 -26.30 15.31
N TRP A 101 -3.18 -26.10 15.83
CA TRP A 101 -3.57 -26.57 17.17
C TRP A 101 -3.81 -28.08 17.20
N SER A 102 -4.15 -28.70 16.08
CA SER A 102 -4.20 -30.17 15.96
C SER A 102 -2.84 -30.82 16.27
N ALA A 103 -1.73 -30.10 16.05
CA ALA A 103 -0.38 -30.53 16.36
C ALA A 103 0.11 -30.11 17.76
N GLY A 104 -0.73 -29.49 18.60
CA GLY A 104 -0.31 -28.90 19.88
C GLY A 104 0.34 -29.90 20.84
N HIS A 105 0.02 -31.19 20.74
CA HIS A 105 0.65 -32.26 21.54
C HIS A 105 2.13 -32.51 21.19
N TYR A 106 2.59 -32.11 20.00
CA TYR A 106 4.00 -32.18 19.61
C TYR A 106 4.82 -30.94 20.01
N LEU A 107 4.17 -29.86 20.47
CA LEU A 107 4.83 -28.57 20.69
C LEU A 107 6.08 -28.67 21.57
N ASN A 108 5.99 -29.38 22.70
CA ASN A 108 7.12 -29.53 23.63
C ASN A 108 8.28 -30.32 23.02
N GLU A 109 7.98 -31.36 22.25
CA GLU A 109 8.98 -32.16 21.53
C GLU A 109 9.68 -31.30 20.48
N TRP A 110 8.92 -30.56 19.67
CA TRP A 110 9.46 -29.71 18.60
C TRP A 110 10.24 -28.50 19.15
N LYS A 111 9.83 -27.93 20.28
CA LYS A 111 10.62 -26.92 21.00
C LYS A 111 11.97 -27.48 21.44
N ALA A 112 11.99 -28.69 22.01
CA ALA A 112 13.22 -29.33 22.45
C ALA A 112 14.13 -29.67 21.25
N ASP A 113 13.57 -30.17 20.15
CA ASP A 113 14.30 -30.42 18.91
C ASP A 113 14.90 -29.12 18.33
N LEU A 114 14.11 -28.04 18.27
CA LEU A 114 14.57 -26.74 17.77
C LEU A 114 15.74 -26.19 18.60
N TRP A 115 15.68 -26.32 19.93
CA TRP A 115 16.79 -25.97 20.81
C TRP A 115 18.03 -26.82 20.52
N ASN A 116 17.87 -28.14 20.39
CA ASN A 116 19.00 -29.06 20.14
C ASN A 116 19.66 -28.84 18.77
N VAL A 117 18.87 -28.47 17.75
CA VAL A 117 19.34 -28.33 16.36
C VAL A 117 19.89 -26.94 16.07
N ALA A 118 19.24 -25.90 16.58
CA ALA A 118 19.51 -24.50 16.22
C ALA A 118 19.83 -23.59 17.43
N GLY A 119 19.69 -24.07 18.67
CA GLY A 119 19.97 -23.26 19.86
C GLY A 119 18.99 -22.09 20.06
N ILE A 120 17.79 -22.19 19.49
CA ILE A 120 16.79 -21.11 19.54
C ILE A 120 15.94 -21.26 20.80
N PRO A 121 15.94 -20.28 21.73
CA PRO A 121 15.10 -20.32 22.92
C PRO A 121 13.62 -20.12 22.55
N THR A 122 12.69 -20.75 23.26
CA THR A 122 11.25 -20.69 22.96
C THR A 122 10.42 -20.49 24.23
N PRO A 123 10.18 -19.23 24.65
CA PRO A 123 9.41 -18.95 25.86
C PRO A 123 7.95 -19.42 25.74
N ASP A 124 7.41 -20.05 26.80
CA ASP A 124 6.07 -20.66 26.74
C ASP A 124 4.92 -19.66 26.58
N HIS A 125 5.10 -18.45 27.11
CA HIS A 125 4.08 -17.40 27.08
C HIS A 125 3.93 -16.72 25.72
N ASP A 126 4.85 -16.94 24.77
CA ASP A 126 4.79 -16.31 23.45
C ASP A 126 4.04 -17.20 22.45
N SER A 127 2.74 -16.94 22.28
CA SER A 127 1.89 -17.69 21.36
C SER A 127 2.32 -17.55 19.90
N GLU A 128 2.78 -16.38 19.45
CA GLU A 128 3.20 -16.19 18.05
C GLU A 128 4.41 -17.06 17.69
N THR A 129 5.37 -17.17 18.63
CA THR A 129 6.52 -18.05 18.45
C THR A 129 6.08 -19.51 18.45
N ASN A 130 5.16 -19.90 19.35
CA ASN A 130 4.62 -21.27 19.38
C ASN A 130 3.91 -21.63 18.06
N ASP A 131 3.08 -20.73 17.54
CA ASP A 131 2.35 -20.92 16.28
C ASP A 131 3.31 -21.04 15.09
N ALA A 132 4.36 -20.21 15.05
CA ALA A 132 5.39 -20.26 14.02
C ALA A 132 6.17 -21.60 14.05
N ILE A 133 6.47 -22.12 15.23
CA ILE A 133 7.12 -23.44 15.40
C ILE A 133 6.21 -24.55 14.88
N LEU A 134 4.94 -24.56 15.31
CA LEU A 134 3.97 -25.57 14.86
C LEU A 134 3.84 -25.57 13.34
N LEU A 135 3.65 -24.40 12.74
CA LEU A 135 3.56 -24.25 11.29
C LEU A 135 4.84 -24.71 10.60
N GLY A 136 6.01 -24.30 11.08
CA GLY A 136 7.30 -24.65 10.50
C GLY A 136 7.54 -26.16 10.46
N TYR A 137 7.26 -26.86 11.57
CA TYR A 137 7.40 -28.32 11.64
C TYR A 137 6.34 -29.06 10.81
N LEU A 138 5.10 -28.56 10.75
CA LEU A 138 4.04 -29.14 9.91
C LEU A 138 4.35 -29.02 8.42
N VAL A 139 4.82 -27.84 7.99
CA VAL A 139 5.25 -27.60 6.61
C VAL A 139 6.47 -28.46 6.27
N ALA A 140 7.47 -28.51 7.15
CA ALA A 140 8.63 -29.37 6.95
C ALA A 140 8.23 -30.85 6.84
N TRP A 141 7.31 -31.31 7.69
CA TRP A 141 6.80 -32.68 7.65
C TRP A 141 6.04 -32.95 6.34
N PHE A 142 5.17 -32.04 5.90
CA PHE A 142 4.50 -32.14 4.61
C PHE A 142 5.50 -32.29 3.44
N LEU A 143 6.51 -31.42 3.38
CA LEU A 143 7.52 -31.46 2.33
C LEU A 143 8.36 -32.75 2.37
N VAL A 144 8.71 -33.24 3.57
CA VAL A 144 9.46 -34.50 3.73
C VAL A 144 8.67 -35.72 3.27
N ASN A 145 7.39 -35.81 3.66
CA ASN A 145 6.56 -36.98 3.34
C ASN A 145 6.16 -37.04 1.86
N TRP A 146 6.04 -35.88 1.19
CA TRP A 146 5.77 -35.81 -0.24
C TRP A 146 6.95 -36.33 -1.07
N PHE A 147 8.19 -36.01 -0.69
CA PHE A 147 9.40 -36.51 -1.36
C PHE A 147 9.92 -37.78 -0.68
N ILE A 148 9.23 -38.92 -0.90
CA ILE A 148 9.52 -40.30 -0.40
C ILE A 148 10.96 -40.49 0.13
N THR A 149 11.20 -40.05 1.36
CA THR A 149 12.37 -40.37 2.19
C THR A 149 12.04 -39.89 3.60
N THR A 150 11.90 -40.83 4.52
CA THR A 150 11.65 -40.57 5.93
C THR A 150 12.80 -39.77 6.55
N VAL A 151 12.49 -38.77 7.41
CA VAL A 151 13.30 -38.11 8.48
C VAL A 151 13.65 -36.58 8.31
N ILE A 152 12.70 -35.73 8.72
CA ILE A 152 12.72 -34.44 9.50
C ILE A 152 13.91 -33.43 9.45
N VAL A 153 13.57 -32.20 9.00
CA VAL A 153 14.12 -30.82 9.23
C VAL A 153 15.52 -30.45 8.70
N LEU A 154 15.51 -29.55 7.71
CA LEU A 154 16.52 -28.67 7.03
C LEU A 154 18.04 -28.88 7.25
N LYS A 155 18.52 -29.27 8.44
CA LYS A 155 19.88 -29.83 8.60
C LYS A 155 20.01 -31.27 8.09
N ARG A 156 18.91 -31.93 7.72
CA ARG A 156 18.88 -33.35 7.29
C ARG A 156 18.80 -33.59 5.77
N ARG A 157 19.08 -32.57 4.95
CA ARG A 157 19.14 -32.65 3.47
C ARG A 157 17.82 -33.12 2.82
N ILE A 158 16.76 -32.34 3.04
CA ILE A 158 15.51 -32.51 2.29
C ILE A 158 15.80 -32.06 0.85
N ASP A 159 15.36 -32.85 -0.13
CA ASP A 159 15.58 -32.59 -1.56
C ASP A 159 14.61 -31.50 -2.09
N VAL A 160 14.71 -30.30 -1.53
CA VAL A 160 13.97 -29.10 -1.89
C VAL A 160 14.91 -27.89 -1.90
N THR A 161 14.63 -26.93 -2.77
CA THR A 161 15.33 -25.64 -2.79
C THR A 161 14.51 -24.59 -2.05
N THR A 162 15.17 -23.73 -1.28
CA THR A 162 14.52 -22.81 -0.36
C THR A 162 14.86 -21.35 -0.66
N ILE A 163 13.84 -20.49 -0.59
CA ILE A 163 13.98 -19.05 -0.73
C ILE A 163 13.36 -18.42 0.51
N PHE A 164 14.11 -17.53 1.18
CA PHE A 164 13.58 -16.74 2.29
C PHE A 164 13.56 -15.27 1.90
N THR A 165 12.36 -14.68 1.85
CA THR A 165 12.17 -13.25 1.63
C THR A 165 11.78 -12.58 2.95
N THR A 166 12.61 -11.66 3.45
CA THR A 166 12.18 -10.82 4.57
C THR A 166 11.61 -9.49 4.07
N HIS A 167 10.38 -9.19 4.52
CA HIS A 167 9.69 -7.94 4.18
C HIS A 167 10.07 -6.77 5.09
N ALA A 168 10.76 -7.03 6.21
CA ALA A 168 11.25 -6.06 7.18
C ALA A 168 12.08 -6.82 8.21
N THR A 169 13.13 -6.25 8.78
CA THR A 169 13.77 -6.91 9.93
C THR A 169 13.01 -6.61 11.23
N LEU A 170 13.02 -7.57 12.15
CA LEU A 170 12.40 -7.39 13.46
C LEU A 170 13.09 -6.25 14.22
N LEU A 171 14.43 -6.31 14.34
CA LEU A 171 15.19 -5.30 15.07
C LEU A 171 15.05 -3.90 14.48
N GLY A 172 14.99 -3.76 13.16
CA GLY A 172 14.82 -2.44 12.53
C GLY A 172 13.52 -1.75 12.92
N ARG A 173 12.40 -2.48 12.96
CA ARG A 173 11.12 -1.94 13.44
C ARG A 173 11.22 -1.39 14.85
N TYR A 174 11.87 -2.13 15.75
CA TYR A 174 11.99 -1.72 17.16
C TYR A 174 13.02 -0.62 17.38
N LEU A 175 14.12 -0.61 16.63
CA LEU A 175 15.16 0.41 16.74
C LEU A 175 14.69 1.74 16.17
N CYS A 176 13.98 1.72 15.04
CA CYS A 176 13.43 2.94 14.44
C CYS A 176 12.28 3.56 15.24
N ALA A 177 11.56 2.77 16.04
CA ALA A 177 10.56 3.29 16.96
C ALA A 177 11.20 4.03 18.17
N GLY A 178 12.47 3.75 18.46
CA GLY A 178 13.24 4.45 19.49
C GLY A 178 13.79 5.79 18.99
N SER A 179 14.25 6.64 19.91
CA SER A 179 14.91 7.93 19.59
C SER A 179 16.37 7.77 19.13
N THR A 180 16.71 6.66 18.49
CA THR A 180 18.07 6.35 18.04
C THR A 180 18.24 6.67 16.58
N ASP A 181 19.40 7.26 16.23
CA ASP A 181 19.79 7.41 14.84
C ASP A 181 20.16 6.03 14.26
N PHE A 182 19.21 5.43 13.55
CA PHE A 182 19.25 4.03 13.14
C PHE A 182 20.22 3.80 11.98
N TYR A 183 19.96 4.40 10.82
CA TYR A 183 20.69 4.09 9.58
C TYR A 183 22.17 4.48 9.62
N ASN A 184 22.55 5.48 10.43
CA ASN A 184 23.94 5.92 10.56
C ASN A 184 24.77 5.08 11.56
N ASN A 185 24.13 4.21 12.33
CA ASN A 185 24.79 3.39 13.36
C ASN A 185 24.49 1.88 13.21
N LEU A 186 23.98 1.45 12.04
CA LEU A 186 23.63 0.06 11.75
C LEU A 186 24.77 -0.93 12.03
N ASP A 187 26.01 -0.52 11.76
CA ASP A 187 27.24 -1.28 11.98
C ASP A 187 27.65 -1.39 13.46
N LYS A 188 27.17 -0.49 14.32
CA LYS A 188 27.57 -0.38 15.73
C LYS A 188 26.62 -1.09 16.70
N PHE A 189 25.46 -1.53 16.24
CA PHE A 189 24.50 -2.20 17.11
C PHE A 189 24.96 -3.62 17.47
N ASP A 190 24.98 -3.90 18.77
CA ASP A 190 25.01 -5.26 19.29
C ASP A 190 23.60 -5.85 19.19
N VAL A 191 23.39 -6.64 18.13
CA VAL A 191 22.09 -7.23 17.77
C VAL A 191 21.53 -8.13 18.87
N ASP A 192 22.39 -8.88 19.56
CA ASP A 192 21.97 -9.82 20.60
C ASP A 192 21.56 -9.07 21.87
N ALA A 193 22.33 -8.05 22.26
CA ALA A 193 22.00 -7.18 23.39
C ALA A 193 20.73 -6.37 23.13
N GLU A 194 20.56 -5.79 21.92
CA GLU A 194 19.38 -4.99 21.57
C GLU A 194 18.10 -5.84 21.49
N ALA A 195 18.19 -7.08 20.98
CA ALA A 195 17.08 -8.02 20.96
C ALA A 195 16.74 -8.52 22.39
N GLY A 196 17.75 -8.76 23.22
CA GLY A 196 17.58 -9.14 24.62
C GLY A 196 16.90 -8.05 25.46
N LYS A 197 17.35 -6.79 25.35
CA LYS A 197 16.76 -5.64 26.05
C LYS A 197 15.26 -5.46 25.78
N ARG A 198 14.80 -5.87 24.59
CA ARG A 198 13.41 -5.73 24.13
C ARG A 198 12.59 -7.00 24.30
N GLY A 199 13.18 -8.09 24.82
CA GLY A 199 12.48 -9.36 25.01
C GLY A 199 12.10 -10.06 23.71
N ILE A 200 12.81 -9.78 22.60
CA ILE A 200 12.52 -10.34 21.27
C ILE A 200 13.65 -11.26 20.76
N TYR A 201 14.60 -11.61 21.62
CA TYR A 201 15.78 -12.39 21.25
C TYR A 201 15.43 -13.72 20.58
N HIS A 202 14.45 -14.46 21.11
CA HIS A 202 14.00 -15.72 20.50
C HIS A 202 13.44 -15.54 19.09
N ARG A 203 12.63 -14.49 18.86
CA ARG A 203 12.08 -14.16 17.53
C ARG A 203 13.17 -13.73 16.55
N TYR A 204 14.13 -12.93 17.02
CA TYR A 204 15.31 -12.55 16.24
C TYR A 204 16.14 -13.76 15.83
N CYS A 205 16.35 -14.73 16.74
CA CYS A 205 17.05 -15.97 16.42
C CYS A 205 16.34 -16.78 15.34
N ILE A 206 15.01 -16.82 15.33
CA ILE A 206 14.23 -17.47 14.25
C ILE A 206 14.45 -16.76 12.92
N GLU A 207 14.32 -15.43 12.89
CA GLU A 207 14.52 -14.61 11.69
C GLU A 207 15.93 -14.78 11.11
N ARG A 208 16.95 -14.71 11.96
CA ARG A 208 18.35 -14.91 11.58
C ARG A 208 18.61 -16.35 11.14
N SER A 209 18.07 -17.35 11.84
CA SER A 209 18.23 -18.75 11.46
C SER A 209 17.60 -19.05 10.10
N ALA A 210 16.39 -18.52 9.83
CA ALA A 210 15.74 -18.65 8.53
C ALA A 210 16.57 -18.01 7.41
N THR A 211 17.10 -16.82 7.68
CA THR A 211 18.00 -16.09 6.78
C THR A 211 19.25 -16.89 6.42
N HIS A 212 19.91 -17.52 7.39
CA HIS A 212 21.14 -18.29 7.14
C HIS A 212 20.89 -19.71 6.61
N SER A 213 19.68 -20.25 6.80
CA SER A 213 19.36 -21.62 6.37
C SER A 213 18.82 -21.71 4.94
N ALA A 214 18.36 -20.61 4.36
CA ALA A 214 17.79 -20.60 3.01
C ALA A 214 18.87 -20.67 1.93
N ASP A 215 18.62 -21.39 0.83
CA ASP A 215 19.54 -21.44 -0.30
C ASP A 215 19.66 -20.05 -0.93
N VAL A 216 18.55 -19.33 -1.07
CA VAL A 216 18.50 -17.94 -1.54
C VAL A 216 17.83 -17.05 -0.50
N PHE A 217 18.46 -15.93 -0.17
CA PHE A 217 17.96 -14.93 0.74
C PHE A 217 17.65 -13.63 -0.01
N THR A 218 16.45 -13.10 0.15
CA THR A 218 16.00 -11.88 -0.53
C THR A 218 15.32 -10.91 0.44
N THR A 219 15.27 -9.64 0.03
CA THR A 219 14.51 -8.58 0.71
C THR A 219 13.62 -7.85 -0.29
N VAL A 220 12.78 -6.93 0.16
CA VAL A 220 11.85 -6.20 -0.72
C VAL A 220 12.38 -4.86 -1.25
N SER A 221 13.52 -4.38 -0.75
CA SER A 221 14.14 -3.14 -1.22
C SER A 221 15.64 -3.09 -0.86
N ASP A 222 16.39 -2.24 -1.55
CA ASP A 222 17.83 -2.06 -1.28
C ASP A 222 18.12 -1.51 0.12
N ILE A 223 17.24 -0.66 0.65
CA ILE A 223 17.41 -0.12 2.02
C ILE A 223 17.23 -1.23 3.06
N THR A 224 16.24 -2.12 2.87
CA THR A 224 16.07 -3.30 3.71
C THR A 224 17.18 -4.33 3.48
N ALA A 225 17.76 -4.40 2.27
CA ALA A 225 18.92 -5.23 2.01
C ALA A 225 20.15 -4.79 2.81
N TYR A 226 20.43 -3.49 2.81
CA TYR A 226 21.50 -2.88 3.61
C TYR A 226 21.30 -3.12 5.11
N GLU A 227 20.06 -2.98 5.58
CA GLU A 227 19.68 -3.29 6.95
C GLU A 227 19.89 -4.77 7.31
N ALA A 228 19.41 -5.68 6.47
CA ALA A 228 19.53 -7.13 6.68
C ALA A 228 20.98 -7.60 6.73
N GLU A 229 21.86 -7.02 5.91
CA GLU A 229 23.30 -7.33 5.94
C GLU A 229 23.89 -7.06 7.33
N HIS A 230 23.52 -5.96 7.97
CA HIS A 230 24.03 -5.56 9.28
C HIS A 230 23.30 -6.23 10.45
N LEU A 231 21.98 -6.39 10.38
CA LEU A 231 21.19 -6.93 11.49
C LEU A 231 21.08 -8.46 11.47
N LEU A 232 20.95 -9.06 10.28
CA LEU A 232 20.82 -10.50 10.09
C LEU A 232 22.17 -11.16 9.72
N LYS A 233 23.22 -10.37 9.48
CA LYS A 233 24.59 -10.84 9.23
C LYS A 233 24.71 -11.72 7.96
N ARG A 234 23.83 -11.51 6.98
CA ARG A 234 23.88 -12.12 5.65
C ARG A 234 23.44 -11.06 4.64
N LYS A 235 24.27 -10.81 3.63
CA LYS A 235 23.89 -9.97 2.50
C LYS A 235 22.83 -10.71 1.66
N PRO A 236 21.69 -10.08 1.32
CA PRO A 236 20.73 -10.69 0.40
C PRO A 236 21.34 -10.97 -0.97
N ASP A 237 20.90 -12.06 -1.59
CA ASP A 237 21.26 -12.49 -2.94
C ASP A 237 20.57 -11.63 -4.02
N GLY A 238 19.48 -10.95 -3.66
CA GLY A 238 18.77 -10.02 -4.53
C GLY A 238 17.58 -9.36 -3.83
N VAL A 239 16.91 -8.49 -4.57
CA VAL A 239 15.73 -7.74 -4.11
C VAL A 239 14.51 -8.19 -4.91
N LEU A 240 13.39 -8.37 -4.22
CA LEU A 240 12.09 -8.72 -4.75
C LEU A 240 11.10 -7.58 -4.46
N PRO A 241 11.08 -6.53 -5.30
CA PRO A 241 10.17 -5.40 -5.12
C PRO A 241 8.71 -5.87 -5.11
N ASN A 242 7.82 -5.16 -4.41
CA ASN A 242 6.40 -5.55 -4.40
C ASN A 242 5.64 -4.85 -5.53
N GLY A 243 5.09 -5.65 -6.46
CA GLY A 243 4.22 -5.15 -7.51
C GLY A 243 2.78 -4.90 -7.06
N LEU A 244 2.00 -4.33 -7.96
CA LEU A 244 0.55 -4.13 -7.86
C LEU A 244 -0.13 -4.64 -9.14
N ASN A 245 -1.41 -5.00 -9.06
CA ASN A 245 -2.21 -5.28 -10.26
C ASN A 245 -2.74 -3.95 -10.81
N VAL A 246 -2.16 -3.48 -11.93
CA VAL A 246 -2.55 -2.21 -12.53
C VAL A 246 -3.75 -2.40 -13.44
N VAL A 247 -4.90 -1.87 -13.02
CA VAL A 247 -6.10 -1.81 -13.87
C VAL A 247 -5.90 -0.71 -14.91
N LYS A 248 -5.66 -1.11 -16.17
CA LYS A 248 -5.56 -0.17 -17.29
C LYS A 248 -6.95 0.23 -17.76
N PHE A 249 -7.23 1.54 -17.78
CA PHE A 249 -8.43 2.08 -18.39
C PHE A 249 -8.37 1.97 -19.92
N GLN A 250 -9.50 1.74 -20.58
CA GLN A 250 -9.56 1.74 -22.05
C GLN A 250 -9.22 3.12 -22.64
N ALA A 251 -9.51 4.19 -21.90
CA ALA A 251 -9.17 5.55 -22.26
C ALA A 251 -8.20 6.18 -21.25
N VAL A 252 -7.02 6.59 -21.73
CA VAL A 252 -5.95 7.20 -20.89
C VAL A 252 -6.41 8.47 -20.17
N HIS A 253 -7.43 9.17 -20.64
CA HIS A 253 -7.94 10.39 -19.98
C HIS A 253 -9.01 10.12 -18.91
N GLU A 254 -9.46 8.88 -18.75
CA GLU A 254 -10.52 8.51 -17.82
C GLU A 254 -10.12 8.79 -16.36
N PHE A 255 -8.86 8.51 -15.98
CA PHE A 255 -8.38 8.79 -14.64
C PHE A 255 -8.38 10.30 -14.30
N GLN A 256 -8.22 11.18 -15.29
CA GLN A 256 -8.31 12.64 -15.08
C GLN A 256 -9.76 13.09 -14.83
N ASN A 257 -10.73 12.45 -15.51
CA ASN A 257 -12.15 12.70 -15.24
C ASN A 257 -12.51 12.21 -13.84
N LEU A 258 -12.04 11.02 -13.45
CA LEU A 258 -12.22 10.49 -12.09
C LEU A 258 -11.63 11.42 -11.04
N HIS A 259 -10.43 11.98 -11.25
CA HIS A 259 -9.87 12.98 -10.35
C HIS A 259 -10.82 14.16 -10.11
N ALA A 260 -11.41 14.72 -11.17
CA ALA A 260 -12.34 15.84 -11.04
C ALA A 260 -13.62 15.45 -10.28
N ILE A 261 -14.19 14.27 -10.58
CA ILE A 261 -15.40 13.76 -9.91
C ILE A 261 -15.14 13.52 -8.42
N LYS A 262 -14.03 12.86 -8.07
CA LYS A 262 -13.69 12.57 -6.67
C LYS A 262 -13.26 13.81 -5.92
N LYS A 263 -12.54 14.74 -6.56
CA LYS A 263 -12.23 16.06 -6.00
C LYS A 263 -13.52 16.83 -5.63
N ALA A 264 -14.58 16.73 -6.44
CA ALA A 264 -15.84 17.39 -6.13
C ALA A 264 -16.48 16.87 -4.83
N LYS A 265 -16.42 15.56 -4.56
CA LYS A 265 -16.85 14.99 -3.27
C LYS A 265 -16.00 15.49 -2.09
N ILE A 266 -14.69 15.64 -2.27
CA ILE A 266 -13.83 16.25 -1.24
C ILE A 266 -14.20 17.72 -1.01
N ASN A 267 -14.49 18.47 -2.09
CA ASN A 267 -14.95 19.85 -2.00
C ASN A 267 -16.26 19.97 -1.18
N GLU A 268 -17.21 19.05 -1.37
CA GLU A 268 -18.46 19.00 -0.59
C GLU A 268 -18.17 18.83 0.90
N PHE A 269 -17.32 17.86 1.25
CA PHE A 269 -16.87 17.67 2.63
C PHE A 269 -16.21 18.93 3.20
N VAL A 270 -15.31 19.57 2.46
CA VAL A 270 -14.60 20.78 2.91
C VAL A 270 -15.55 21.95 3.14
N LYS A 271 -16.55 22.17 2.26
CA LYS A 271 -17.58 23.19 2.49
C LYS A 271 -18.33 22.95 3.81
N GLY A 272 -18.69 21.69 4.08
CA GLY A 272 -19.34 21.29 5.32
C GLY A 272 -18.45 21.41 6.56
N HIS A 273 -17.16 21.12 6.45
CA HIS A 273 -16.20 21.19 7.55
C HIS A 273 -15.83 22.63 7.95
N PHE A 274 -15.70 23.50 6.94
CA PHE A 274 -15.37 24.93 7.09
C PHE A 274 -16.59 25.84 7.09
N TYR A 275 -17.79 25.32 7.38
CA TYR A 275 -19.01 26.14 7.46
C TYR A 275 -18.82 27.32 8.44
N GLY A 276 -19.29 28.51 8.06
CA GLY A 276 -19.10 29.74 8.83
C GLY A 276 -17.72 30.41 8.67
N ASN A 277 -16.70 29.67 8.23
CA ASN A 277 -15.32 30.13 8.04
C ASN A 277 -14.78 29.77 6.64
N TYR A 278 -15.67 29.63 5.67
CA TYR A 278 -15.33 29.30 4.28
C TYR A 278 -14.97 30.58 3.52
N ASP A 279 -13.70 31.00 3.65
CA ASP A 279 -13.15 32.28 3.17
C ASP A 279 -12.11 32.12 2.04
N PHE A 280 -11.98 30.91 1.47
CA PHE A 280 -11.02 30.57 0.42
C PHE A 280 -11.69 29.92 -0.79
N ASP A 281 -11.03 30.02 -1.95
CA ASP A 281 -11.51 29.47 -3.22
C ASP A 281 -11.06 28.00 -3.41
N LEU A 282 -12.01 27.09 -3.59
CA LEU A 282 -11.75 25.66 -3.83
C LEU A 282 -11.18 25.35 -5.21
N ASP A 283 -11.33 26.25 -6.20
CA ASP A 283 -10.66 26.09 -7.49
C ASP A 283 -9.16 26.34 -7.38
N ASN A 284 -8.74 27.17 -6.42
CA ASN A 284 -7.35 27.44 -6.07
C ASN A 284 -6.88 26.71 -4.79
N THR A 285 -7.63 25.71 -4.32
CA THR A 285 -7.24 24.88 -3.17
C THR A 285 -6.63 23.56 -3.64
N LEU A 286 -5.53 23.16 -3.00
CA LEU A 286 -4.86 21.88 -3.22
C LEU A 286 -5.07 20.97 -2.01
N TYR A 287 -5.20 19.67 -2.29
CA TYR A 287 -5.42 18.63 -1.27
C TYR A 287 -4.19 17.76 -1.17
N PHE A 288 -3.48 17.91 -0.06
CA PHE A 288 -2.37 17.06 0.30
C PHE A 288 -2.84 16.08 1.37
N PHE A 289 -2.32 14.86 1.35
CA PHE A 289 -2.70 13.86 2.33
C PHE A 289 -1.51 12.98 2.72
N ILE A 290 -1.59 12.50 3.95
CA ILE A 290 -0.78 11.40 4.46
C ILE A 290 -1.76 10.33 4.95
N ALA A 291 -1.49 9.07 4.61
CA ALA A 291 -2.31 7.94 4.99
C ALA A 291 -1.39 6.75 5.28
N GLY A 292 -1.80 5.88 6.20
CA GLY A 292 -1.00 4.75 6.62
C GLY A 292 -1.44 4.24 7.97
N ARG A 293 -0.67 3.29 8.50
CA ARG A 293 -0.81 2.86 9.89
C ARG A 293 -0.36 3.98 10.82
N TYR A 294 -1.00 4.07 11.98
CA TYR A 294 -0.67 5.08 12.97
C TYR A 294 0.60 4.66 13.72
N ASP A 295 1.77 4.97 13.15
CA ASP A 295 3.06 4.51 13.66
C ASP A 295 3.82 5.61 14.46
N CYS A 296 3.08 6.55 15.05
CA CYS A 296 3.63 7.66 15.84
C CYS A 296 4.00 7.22 17.27
N GLY A 297 5.00 6.35 17.41
CA GLY A 297 5.50 5.89 18.71
C GLY A 297 4.70 4.71 19.29
N PHE A 298 5.31 3.53 19.23
CA PHE A 298 5.01 2.28 19.97
C PHE A 298 3.59 1.68 19.94
N HIS A 299 2.57 2.30 19.35
CA HIS A 299 1.21 1.74 19.33
C HIS A 299 0.57 1.75 17.94
N TYR A 300 0.49 0.57 17.32
CA TYR A 300 -0.14 0.31 16.02
C TYR A 300 -1.67 0.34 16.13
N TYR A 301 -2.32 1.50 16.17
CA TYR A 301 -3.79 1.59 16.06
C TYR A 301 -4.22 2.86 15.34
N ALA A 302 -5.17 2.76 14.40
CA ALA A 302 -6.01 3.91 14.07
C ALA A 302 -6.48 4.55 15.39
N GLY A 303 -6.37 5.88 15.52
CA GLY A 303 -6.58 6.57 16.79
C GLY A 303 -7.86 6.08 17.46
N LYS A 304 -7.79 5.69 18.75
CA LYS A 304 -8.97 5.20 19.47
C LYS A 304 -9.98 6.33 19.56
N THR A 305 -11.14 6.15 18.93
CA THR A 305 -12.17 7.17 18.78
C THR A 305 -13.52 6.70 19.32
N GLN A 306 -14.37 7.68 19.65
CA GLN A 306 -15.78 7.50 20.00
C GLN A 306 -16.65 8.19 18.96
N SER A 307 -16.68 7.62 17.75
CA SER A 307 -17.47 8.14 16.63
C SER A 307 -17.18 9.61 16.29
N TYR A 308 -17.99 10.19 15.40
CA TYR A 308 -17.84 11.55 14.89
C TYR A 308 -18.19 12.59 15.95
N THR A 309 -17.53 13.76 15.87
CA THR A 309 -17.96 14.93 16.65
C THR A 309 -19.32 15.43 16.17
N VAL A 310 -20.15 15.90 17.10
CA VAL A 310 -21.45 16.51 16.78
C VAL A 310 -21.28 17.70 15.81
N GLU A 311 -20.19 18.44 15.96
CA GLU A 311 -19.88 19.59 15.12
C GLU A 311 -19.62 19.21 13.66
N THR A 312 -18.87 18.13 13.42
CA THR A 312 -18.60 17.64 12.05
C THR A 312 -19.90 17.19 11.37
N LEU A 313 -20.75 16.44 12.07
CA LEU A 313 -22.05 16.00 11.53
C LEU A 313 -22.99 17.17 11.27
N LYS A 314 -23.04 18.15 12.19
CA LYS A 314 -23.85 19.36 12.04
C LYS A 314 -23.41 20.17 10.82
N GLY A 315 -22.10 20.35 10.60
CA GLY A 315 -21.58 21.10 9.46
C GLY A 315 -22.05 20.54 8.11
N GLN A 316 -21.92 19.22 7.93
CA GLN A 316 -22.40 18.55 6.71
C GLN A 316 -23.92 18.67 6.54
N ALA A 317 -24.69 18.51 7.62
CA ALA A 317 -26.15 18.61 7.57
C ALA A 317 -26.64 20.02 7.17
N VAL A 318 -26.04 21.08 7.72
CA VAL A 318 -26.44 22.46 7.43
C VAL A 318 -26.11 22.84 5.99
N VAL A 319 -24.93 22.46 5.48
CA VAL A 319 -24.56 22.71 4.09
C VAL A 319 -25.46 21.95 3.12
N LYS A 320 -25.75 20.68 3.38
CA LYS A 320 -26.67 19.88 2.57
C LYS A 320 -28.09 20.46 2.54
N GLN A 321 -28.58 21.00 3.67
CA GLN A 321 -29.86 21.69 3.71
C GLN A 321 -29.86 22.99 2.88
N LEU A 322 -28.75 23.73 2.89
CA LEU A 322 -28.60 24.92 2.04
C LEU A 322 -28.63 24.53 0.56
N GLU A 323 -27.88 23.52 0.15
CA GLU A 323 -27.85 23.04 -1.24
C GLU A 323 -29.23 22.58 -1.72
N SER A 324 -29.94 21.79 -0.91
CA SER A 324 -31.32 21.39 -1.21
C SER A 324 -32.25 22.58 -1.39
N THR A 325 -32.13 23.57 -0.50
CA THR A 325 -32.94 24.80 -0.56
C THR A 325 -32.63 25.61 -1.82
N ILE A 326 -31.35 25.74 -2.19
CA ILE A 326 -30.92 26.43 -3.41
C ILE A 326 -31.45 25.69 -4.63
N GLY A 327 -31.42 24.35 -4.65
CA GLY A 327 -31.98 23.55 -5.75
C GLY A 327 -33.48 23.79 -5.97
N GLU A 328 -34.26 23.87 -4.89
CA GLU A 328 -35.69 24.22 -4.96
C GLU A 328 -35.92 25.63 -5.52
N VAL A 329 -35.13 26.61 -5.06
CA VAL A 329 -35.21 28.00 -5.54
C VAL A 329 -34.80 28.08 -7.01
N GLN A 330 -33.74 27.38 -7.42
CA GLN A 330 -33.27 27.33 -8.80
C GLN A 330 -34.35 26.76 -9.73
N LYS A 331 -35.08 25.73 -9.31
CA LYS A 331 -36.21 25.18 -10.09
C LYS A 331 -37.31 26.23 -10.29
N LYS A 332 -37.73 26.92 -9.21
CA LYS A 332 -38.74 27.99 -9.29
C LYS A 332 -38.28 29.16 -10.16
N VAL A 333 -37.01 29.54 -10.06
CA VAL A 333 -36.41 30.60 -10.88
C VAL A 333 -36.42 30.18 -12.35
N GLY A 334 -36.05 28.93 -12.66
CA GLY A 334 -36.09 28.39 -14.02
C GLY A 334 -37.49 28.38 -14.62
N GLU A 335 -38.50 27.97 -13.85
CA GLU A 335 -39.92 28.02 -14.27
C GLU A 335 -40.38 29.45 -14.57
N ARG A 336 -40.08 30.41 -13.69
CA ARG A 336 -40.43 31.83 -13.88
C ARG A 336 -39.71 32.46 -15.08
N LEU A 337 -38.42 32.14 -15.25
CA LEU A 337 -37.63 32.61 -16.39
C LEU A 337 -38.20 32.06 -17.70
N PHE A 338 -38.51 30.77 -17.76
CA PHE A 338 -39.12 30.15 -18.94
C PHE A 338 -40.47 30.78 -19.26
N GLU A 339 -41.32 30.97 -18.26
CA GLU A 339 -42.65 31.56 -18.43
C GLU A 339 -42.58 33.01 -18.91
N TYR A 340 -41.65 33.82 -18.38
CA TYR A 340 -41.44 35.19 -18.83
C TYR A 340 -40.99 35.24 -20.30
N CYS A 341 -39.95 34.48 -20.65
CA CYS A 341 -39.41 34.45 -22.02
C CYS A 341 -40.42 33.87 -23.03
N ALA A 342 -41.22 32.87 -22.65
CA ALA A 342 -42.21 32.26 -23.52
C ALA A 342 -43.44 33.16 -23.77
N ARG A 343 -43.72 34.10 -22.87
CA ARG A 343 -44.85 35.04 -22.98
C ARG A 343 -44.50 36.31 -23.76
N TYR A 344 -43.23 36.62 -23.94
CA TYR A 344 -42.79 37.77 -24.75
C TYR A 344 -43.18 37.59 -26.24
N PRO A 345 -43.71 38.62 -26.93
CA PRO A 345 -43.96 40.00 -26.51
C PRO A 345 -45.41 40.27 -26.02
N ASN A 346 -46.19 39.23 -25.74
CA ASN A 346 -47.65 39.28 -25.61
C ASN A 346 -48.16 39.71 -24.21
N THR A 347 -47.31 40.28 -23.37
CA THR A 347 -47.65 40.68 -21.99
C THR A 347 -47.41 42.16 -21.77
N ASP A 348 -48.41 42.86 -21.21
CA ASP A 348 -48.37 44.26 -20.75
C ASP A 348 -47.47 44.45 -19.52
N HIS A 349 -46.23 43.96 -19.56
CA HIS A 349 -45.25 44.22 -18.52
C HIS A 349 -44.68 45.63 -18.70
N HIS A 350 -44.62 46.38 -17.61
CA HIS A 350 -44.31 47.83 -17.56
C HIS A 350 -42.90 48.22 -18.01
N GLY A 351 -42.12 47.30 -18.59
CA GLY A 351 -40.83 47.54 -19.21
C GLY A 351 -40.72 46.67 -20.46
N ASN A 352 -40.32 47.27 -21.57
CA ASN A 352 -40.17 46.62 -22.89
C ASN A 352 -38.92 45.72 -22.96
N ASP A 353 -38.55 45.08 -21.83
CA ASP A 353 -37.30 44.37 -21.68
C ASP A 353 -37.49 42.88 -22.03
N GLU A 354 -36.56 42.36 -22.82
CA GLU A 354 -36.57 40.97 -23.30
C GLU A 354 -36.23 39.95 -22.19
N VAL A 355 -35.74 40.41 -21.03
CA VAL A 355 -35.19 39.59 -19.95
C VAL A 355 -35.73 40.05 -18.58
N PRO A 356 -36.17 39.13 -17.70
CA PRO A 356 -36.73 39.47 -16.40
C PRO A 356 -35.68 39.99 -15.41
N THR A 357 -36.13 40.80 -14.45
CA THR A 357 -35.29 41.33 -13.37
C THR A 357 -35.12 40.35 -12.20
N ILE A 358 -34.12 40.56 -11.35
CA ILE A 358 -33.84 39.69 -10.18
C ILE A 358 -35.02 39.63 -9.20
N ASP A 359 -35.75 40.74 -9.01
CA ASP A 359 -36.90 40.79 -8.12
C ASP A 359 -38.12 40.00 -8.66
N GLU A 360 -38.22 39.88 -9.99
CA GLU A 360 -39.24 39.05 -10.63
C GLU A 360 -38.92 37.57 -10.49
N LEU A 361 -37.65 37.20 -10.61
CA LEU A 361 -37.14 35.83 -10.51
C LEU A 361 -37.11 35.31 -9.07
N ILE A 362 -36.64 36.11 -8.10
CA ILE A 362 -36.49 35.69 -6.69
C ILE A 362 -37.51 36.41 -5.81
N LYS A 363 -38.61 35.72 -5.48
CA LYS A 363 -39.69 36.26 -4.66
C LYS A 363 -39.30 36.39 -3.17
N PRO A 364 -40.00 37.23 -2.39
CA PRO A 364 -39.71 37.44 -0.96
C PRO A 364 -39.70 36.16 -0.13
N ALA A 365 -40.58 35.19 -0.42
CA ALA A 365 -40.61 33.90 0.27
C ALA A 365 -39.31 33.11 0.10
N ASP A 366 -38.74 33.11 -1.12
CA ASP A 366 -37.47 32.44 -1.42
C ASP A 366 -36.30 33.15 -0.69
N ARG A 367 -36.34 34.49 -0.61
CA ARG A 367 -35.36 35.28 0.17
C ARG A 367 -35.39 34.94 1.67
N VAL A 368 -36.58 34.78 2.25
CA VAL A 368 -36.73 34.42 3.68
C VAL A 368 -36.12 33.03 3.94
N LEU A 369 -36.41 32.07 3.05
CA LEU A 369 -35.89 30.70 3.18
C LEU A 369 -34.36 30.67 3.07
N LEU A 370 -33.78 31.38 2.10
CA LEU A 370 -32.33 31.52 1.95
C LEU A 370 -31.70 32.19 3.17
N LYS A 371 -32.26 33.31 3.65
CA LYS A 371 -31.77 34.00 4.87
C LYS A 371 -31.78 33.08 6.09
N ARG A 372 -32.80 32.23 6.25
CA ARG A 372 -32.88 31.25 7.34
C ARG A 372 -31.75 30.21 7.25
N ARG A 373 -31.42 29.73 6.05
CA ARG A 373 -30.30 28.79 5.84
C ARG A 373 -28.94 29.45 6.07
N ILE A 374 -28.76 30.68 5.58
CA ILE A 374 -27.53 31.47 5.81
C ILE A 374 -27.32 31.71 7.30
N PHE A 375 -28.39 32.02 8.05
CA PHE A 375 -28.29 32.21 9.49
C PHE A 375 -27.83 30.93 10.22
N ALA A 376 -28.25 29.75 9.77
CA ALA A 376 -27.84 28.46 10.33
C ALA A 376 -26.36 28.11 10.07
N LEU A 377 -25.72 28.74 9.07
CA LEU A 377 -24.29 28.57 8.78
C LEU A 377 -23.37 29.35 9.71
N LYS A 378 -23.91 30.24 10.56
CA LYS A 378 -23.09 30.98 11.52
C LYS A 378 -22.48 30.01 12.54
N ARG A 379 -21.23 30.27 12.89
CA ARG A 379 -20.44 29.49 13.84
C ARG A 379 -19.68 30.42 14.77
N ASP A 380 -19.55 30.01 16.04
CA ASP A 380 -18.87 30.80 17.07
C ASP A 380 -17.38 30.41 17.26
N GLY A 381 -16.96 29.23 16.79
CA GLY A 381 -15.60 28.70 16.91
C GLY A 381 -14.89 28.46 15.57
N LEU A 382 -13.59 28.13 15.62
CA LEU A 382 -12.77 27.81 14.45
C LEU A 382 -13.03 26.39 13.93
N PRO A 383 -12.87 26.12 12.61
CA PRO A 383 -12.94 24.78 12.03
C PRO A 383 -12.10 23.74 12.78
N PRO A 384 -12.70 22.60 13.19
CA PRO A 384 -12.00 21.69 14.07
C PRO A 384 -10.85 21.02 13.32
N ILE A 385 -9.74 20.76 14.03
CA ILE A 385 -8.57 20.08 13.46
C ILE A 385 -8.74 18.56 13.38
N VAL A 386 -9.81 18.00 13.97
CA VAL A 386 -10.11 16.56 14.01
C VAL A 386 -11.60 16.31 13.79
N THR A 387 -11.95 15.23 13.09
CA THR A 387 -13.37 14.91 12.78
C THR A 387 -14.07 14.07 13.83
N HIS A 388 -13.31 13.34 14.67
CA HIS A 388 -13.81 12.36 15.65
C HIS A 388 -13.59 12.80 17.10
N ASN A 389 -14.36 12.22 18.03
CA ASN A 389 -14.06 12.33 19.45
C ASN A 389 -12.91 11.35 19.76
N MET A 390 -11.74 11.87 20.09
CA MET A 390 -10.59 11.03 20.49
C MET A 390 -10.77 10.56 21.94
N VAL A 391 -10.49 9.29 22.21
CA VAL A 391 -10.50 8.75 23.59
C VAL A 391 -9.40 9.43 24.41
N ASP A 392 -8.19 9.47 23.85
CA ASP A 392 -6.98 9.97 24.51
C ASP A 392 -6.47 11.26 23.83
N ASP A 393 -7.36 12.22 23.64
CA ASP A 393 -7.12 13.48 22.91
C ASP A 393 -5.87 14.25 23.39
N SER A 394 -5.64 14.30 24.70
CA SER A 394 -4.56 15.09 25.32
C SER A 394 -3.19 14.44 25.19
N THR A 395 -3.11 13.14 24.93
CA THR A 395 -1.87 12.39 24.76
C THR A 395 -1.62 11.98 23.32
N ASP A 396 -2.59 12.20 22.44
CA ASP A 396 -2.47 11.88 21.02
C ASP A 396 -1.30 12.67 20.38
N PRO A 397 -0.30 11.99 19.80
CA PRO A 397 0.90 12.64 19.30
C PRO A 397 0.62 13.55 18.10
N VAL A 398 -0.34 13.22 17.23
CA VAL A 398 -0.69 14.04 16.07
C VAL A 398 -1.36 15.33 16.52
N LEU A 399 -2.38 15.25 17.37
CA LEU A 399 -3.08 16.42 17.91
C LEU A 399 -2.14 17.32 18.72
N ASN A 400 -1.30 16.74 19.56
CA ASN A 400 -0.32 17.51 20.32
C ASN A 400 0.69 18.20 19.41
N HIS A 401 1.12 17.56 18.33
CA HIS A 401 2.00 18.19 17.36
C HIS A 401 1.31 19.35 16.64
N ILE A 402 0.07 19.17 16.17
CA ILE A 402 -0.74 20.23 15.53
C ILE A 402 -0.90 21.43 16.47
N ARG A 403 -1.22 21.18 17.76
CA ARG A 403 -1.33 22.22 18.80
C ARG A 403 -0.01 22.94 19.02
N ARG A 404 1.11 22.19 19.07
CA ARG A 404 2.46 22.74 19.27
C ARG A 404 2.88 23.67 18.14
N VAL A 405 2.56 23.33 16.89
CA VAL A 405 2.86 24.18 15.71
C VAL A 405 1.77 25.22 15.43
N GLN A 406 0.71 25.27 16.26
CA GLN A 406 -0.36 26.25 16.23
C GLN A 406 -1.19 26.31 14.94
N LEU A 407 -1.34 25.19 14.23
CA LEU A 407 -2.21 25.08 13.07
C LEU A 407 -3.67 24.82 13.51
N PHE A 408 -4.44 25.89 13.69
CA PHE A 408 -5.80 25.85 14.24
C PHE A 408 -6.88 26.21 13.22
N ASN A 409 -6.55 26.18 11.92
CA ASN A 409 -7.46 26.54 10.83
C ASN A 409 -8.02 27.97 10.95
N LYS A 410 -7.19 28.92 11.42
CA LYS A 410 -7.58 30.33 11.45
C LYS A 410 -7.80 30.84 10.02
N PRO A 411 -8.61 31.90 9.81
CA PRO A 411 -8.77 32.53 8.49
C PRO A 411 -7.44 32.85 7.82
N GLU A 412 -6.48 33.38 8.59
CA GLU A 412 -5.14 33.78 8.12
C GLU A 412 -4.26 32.59 7.68
N ASP A 413 -4.51 31.39 8.20
CA ASP A 413 -3.69 30.21 7.92
C ASP A 413 -3.85 29.78 6.45
N ARG A 414 -2.78 29.84 5.65
CA ARG A 414 -2.83 29.41 4.24
C ARG A 414 -2.88 27.89 4.06
N VAL A 415 -2.44 27.14 5.06
CA VAL A 415 -2.51 25.68 5.12
C VAL A 415 -3.52 25.31 6.19
N LYS A 416 -4.52 24.52 5.82
CA LYS A 416 -5.53 24.00 6.74
C LYS A 416 -5.24 22.54 7.05
N ILE A 417 -5.55 22.09 8.27
CA ILE A 417 -5.32 20.73 8.74
C ILE A 417 -6.66 20.08 9.14
N ILE A 418 -6.84 18.84 8.68
CA ILE A 418 -7.96 17.99 9.06
C ILE A 418 -7.38 16.61 9.39
N PHE A 419 -7.47 16.20 10.65
CA PHE A 419 -7.10 14.87 11.10
C PHE A 419 -8.34 13.97 11.10
N HIS A 420 -8.28 12.90 10.29
CA HIS A 420 -9.34 11.89 10.19
C HIS A 420 -8.82 10.54 10.72
N PRO A 421 -8.97 10.26 12.03
CA PRO A 421 -8.44 9.07 12.71
C PRO A 421 -9.23 7.76 12.47
N GLU A 422 -9.78 7.56 11.28
CA GLU A 422 -10.50 6.33 10.90
C GLU A 422 -10.16 5.96 9.45
N PHE A 423 -10.32 4.68 9.09
CA PHE A 423 -10.21 4.29 7.69
C PHE A 423 -11.37 4.86 6.87
N LEU A 424 -11.06 5.32 5.65
CA LEU A 424 -12.06 5.83 4.72
C LEU A 424 -12.93 4.69 4.19
N ASN A 425 -14.24 4.95 4.12
CA ASN A 425 -15.24 4.03 3.63
C ASN A 425 -16.36 4.83 2.96
N ALA A 426 -16.84 4.37 1.80
CA ALA A 426 -17.94 5.00 1.08
C ALA A 426 -19.23 5.13 1.91
N ASN A 427 -19.42 4.29 2.93
CA ASN A 427 -20.58 4.33 3.84
C ASN A 427 -20.47 5.42 4.92
N ASN A 428 -19.32 6.10 5.03
CA ASN A 428 -19.12 7.13 6.05
C ASN A 428 -20.03 8.35 5.79
N PRO A 429 -20.70 8.89 6.82
CA PRO A 429 -21.70 9.95 6.66
C PRO A 429 -21.09 11.33 6.35
N ILE A 430 -19.80 11.52 6.62
CA ILE A 430 -19.12 12.81 6.43
C ILE A 430 -18.34 12.90 5.12
N LEU A 431 -17.66 11.80 4.74
CA LEU A 431 -16.79 11.71 3.59
C LEU A 431 -17.02 10.35 2.94
N SER A 432 -18.03 10.29 2.08
CA SER A 432 -18.49 9.06 1.41
C SER A 432 -17.59 8.71 0.22
N LEU A 433 -16.33 8.37 0.54
CA LEU A 433 -15.28 7.95 -0.38
C LEU A 433 -14.58 6.73 0.22
N ASP A 434 -14.35 5.72 -0.61
CA ASP A 434 -13.34 4.71 -0.32
C ASP A 434 -11.94 5.32 -0.46
N TYR A 435 -10.94 4.66 0.11
CA TYR A 435 -9.57 5.17 0.17
C TYR A 435 -8.99 5.48 -1.23
N ASP A 436 -9.16 4.58 -2.20
CA ASP A 436 -8.69 4.79 -3.58
C ASP A 436 -9.41 5.96 -4.27
N GLU A 437 -10.71 6.12 -4.01
CA GLU A 437 -11.47 7.26 -4.51
C GLU A 437 -10.96 8.58 -3.92
N PHE A 438 -10.64 8.60 -2.63
CA PHE A 438 -10.07 9.77 -1.95
C PHE A 438 -8.69 10.13 -2.52
N VAL A 439 -7.79 9.16 -2.66
CA VAL A 439 -6.46 9.36 -3.25
C VAL A 439 -6.59 10.01 -4.63
N ARG A 440 -7.48 9.49 -5.49
CA ARG A 440 -7.73 10.06 -6.83
C ARG A 440 -8.22 11.51 -6.77
N GLY A 441 -9.00 11.88 -5.76
CA GLY A 441 -9.49 13.25 -5.58
C GLY A 441 -8.42 14.23 -5.06
N CYS A 442 -7.36 13.72 -4.43
CA CYS A 442 -6.25 14.52 -3.93
C CYS A 442 -5.30 15.01 -5.05
N HIS A 443 -4.38 15.90 -4.69
CA HIS A 443 -3.41 16.49 -5.60
C HIS A 443 -1.98 15.98 -5.37
N LEU A 444 -1.62 15.67 -4.12
CA LEU A 444 -0.28 15.21 -3.75
C LEU A 444 -0.37 14.30 -2.52
N GLY A 445 0.22 13.11 -2.59
CA GLY A 445 0.48 12.28 -1.41
C GLY A 445 1.80 12.67 -0.75
N VAL A 446 1.87 12.73 0.58
CA VAL A 446 3.06 13.18 1.32
C VAL A 446 3.43 12.13 2.37
N PHE A 447 4.43 11.30 2.06
CA PHE A 447 4.85 10.14 2.85
C PHE A 447 6.33 10.23 3.23
N PRO A 448 6.70 11.15 4.14
CA PRO A 448 8.10 11.38 4.53
C PRO A 448 8.59 10.30 5.53
N SER A 449 8.45 9.02 5.17
CA SER A 449 8.72 7.86 6.02
C SER A 449 10.17 7.77 6.48
N TYR A 450 10.38 7.33 7.73
CA TYR A 450 11.71 7.02 8.26
C TYR A 450 12.03 5.53 8.13
N TYR A 451 11.10 4.66 8.50
CA TYR A 451 11.22 3.21 8.35
C TYR A 451 10.05 2.68 7.54
N GLU A 452 10.30 2.39 6.26
CA GLU A 452 9.29 1.87 5.34
C GLU A 452 9.95 0.88 4.38
N PRO A 453 9.91 -0.42 4.68
CA PRO A 453 10.63 -1.43 3.91
C PRO A 453 10.27 -1.46 2.42
N TRP A 454 9.02 -1.12 2.08
CA TRP A 454 8.57 -0.96 0.70
C TRP A 454 7.89 0.39 0.48
N GLY A 455 6.62 0.53 0.87
CA GLY A 455 5.84 1.75 0.64
C GLY A 455 4.76 1.56 -0.41
N TYR A 456 3.68 0.87 -0.01
CA TYR A 456 2.51 0.67 -0.87
C TYR A 456 1.77 1.97 -1.15
N THR A 457 1.64 2.84 -0.16
CA THR A 457 0.89 4.09 -0.27
C THR A 457 1.42 5.00 -1.39
N PRO A 458 2.74 5.30 -1.50
CA PRO A 458 3.26 6.04 -2.65
C PRO A 458 3.20 5.26 -3.98
N ALA A 459 3.31 3.92 -3.95
CA ALA A 459 3.15 3.08 -5.14
C ALA A 459 1.71 3.13 -5.69
N GLU A 460 0.71 2.99 -4.83
CA GLU A 460 -0.72 3.13 -5.14
C GLU A 460 -1.04 4.52 -5.68
N CYS A 461 -0.48 5.58 -5.09
CA CYS A 461 -0.61 6.94 -5.62
C CYS A 461 -0.11 7.02 -7.06
N THR A 462 1.05 6.43 -7.34
CA THR A 462 1.65 6.42 -8.67
C THR A 462 0.76 5.67 -9.68
N VAL A 463 0.25 4.51 -9.30
CA VAL A 463 -0.71 3.72 -10.10
C VAL A 463 -1.99 4.51 -10.39
N MET A 464 -2.45 5.35 -9.46
CA MET A 464 -3.61 6.22 -9.65
C MET A 464 -3.31 7.54 -10.38
N GLY A 465 -2.06 7.77 -10.78
CA GLY A 465 -1.63 9.00 -11.46
C GLY A 465 -1.53 10.22 -10.54
N ILE A 466 -1.37 10.02 -9.24
CA ILE A 466 -1.24 11.06 -8.22
C ILE A 466 0.23 11.19 -7.81
N PRO A 467 0.85 12.38 -7.99
CA PRO A 467 2.20 12.66 -7.53
C PRO A 467 2.35 12.39 -6.04
N SER A 468 3.54 11.97 -5.62
CA SER A 468 3.83 11.65 -4.24
C SER A 468 5.21 12.14 -3.81
N ILE A 469 5.31 12.56 -2.54
CA ILE A 469 6.57 12.79 -1.85
C ILE A 469 6.88 11.55 -1.02
N THR A 470 8.08 11.00 -1.18
CA THR A 470 8.63 9.86 -0.43
C THR A 470 10.04 10.19 0.04
N THR A 471 10.78 9.22 0.56
CA THR A 471 12.13 9.40 1.11
C THR A 471 13.10 8.38 0.51
N ASN A 472 14.39 8.70 0.53
CA ASN A 472 15.45 7.74 0.21
C ASN A 472 15.72 6.69 1.33
N LEU A 473 14.83 6.61 2.32
CA LEU A 473 14.78 5.56 3.33
C LEU A 473 13.53 4.67 3.17
N SER A 474 12.65 4.99 2.21
CA SER A 474 11.53 4.16 1.81
C SER A 474 11.96 3.25 0.66
N GLY A 475 11.56 1.97 0.68
CA GLY A 475 11.92 1.02 -0.37
C GLY A 475 11.47 1.46 -1.77
N PHE A 476 10.29 2.04 -1.87
CA PHE A 476 9.71 2.62 -3.08
C PHE A 476 10.53 3.81 -3.57
N GLY A 477 10.98 4.67 -2.65
CA GLY A 477 11.84 5.81 -2.98
C GLY A 477 13.18 5.36 -3.54
N CYS A 478 13.81 4.35 -2.94
CA CYS A 478 15.06 3.76 -3.46
C CYS A 478 14.84 3.17 -4.86
N TYR A 479 13.81 2.33 -5.01
CA TYR A 479 13.45 1.69 -6.28
C TYR A 479 13.23 2.71 -7.41
N MET A 480 12.48 3.78 -7.15
CA MET A 480 12.22 4.84 -8.14
C MET A 480 13.46 5.66 -8.49
N ASN A 481 14.34 5.91 -7.52
CA ASN A 481 15.60 6.63 -7.75
C ASN A 481 16.56 5.85 -8.66
N ASP A 482 16.51 4.52 -8.60
CA ASP A 482 17.34 3.66 -9.42
C ASP A 482 16.80 3.52 -10.84
N LEU A 483 15.48 3.44 -11.00
CA LEU A 483 14.81 3.32 -12.31
C LEU A 483 14.75 4.63 -13.10
N VAL A 484 14.56 5.76 -12.44
CA VAL A 484 14.24 7.03 -13.09
C VAL A 484 15.33 8.06 -12.82
N GLU A 485 15.91 8.64 -13.88
CA GLU A 485 17.01 9.61 -13.76
C GLU A 485 16.57 10.93 -13.11
N ASN A 486 15.37 11.43 -13.45
CA ASN A 486 14.79 12.64 -12.88
C ASN A 486 13.37 12.37 -12.33
N PRO A 487 13.24 11.77 -11.13
CA PRO A 487 11.94 11.36 -10.57
C PRO A 487 10.93 12.51 -10.42
N THR A 488 11.42 13.72 -10.12
CA THR A 488 10.61 14.93 -9.90
C THR A 488 9.79 15.33 -11.13
N ASP A 489 10.32 15.12 -12.33
CA ASP A 489 9.64 15.44 -13.59
C ASP A 489 8.42 14.53 -13.85
N TYR A 490 8.46 13.32 -13.26
CA TYR A 490 7.38 12.34 -13.26
C TYR A 490 6.48 12.44 -12.03
N GLY A 491 6.71 13.41 -11.13
CA GLY A 491 5.88 13.61 -9.95
C GLY A 491 6.23 12.71 -8.76
N ILE A 492 7.42 12.10 -8.77
CA ILE A 492 7.98 11.39 -7.62
C ILE A 492 9.03 12.29 -6.97
N TYR A 493 8.72 12.83 -5.79
CA TYR A 493 9.63 13.70 -5.07
C TYR A 493 10.30 12.91 -3.95
N ILE A 494 11.62 12.81 -3.97
CA ILE A 494 12.38 12.03 -2.99
C ILE A 494 13.11 12.99 -2.06
N VAL A 495 12.69 13.01 -0.80
CA VAL A 495 13.35 13.77 0.26
C VAL A 495 14.55 12.97 0.76
N ASP A 496 15.69 13.64 0.87
CA ASP A 496 16.87 13.03 1.44
C ASP A 496 16.79 13.09 2.97
N ARG A 497 16.60 11.92 3.58
CA ARG A 497 16.59 11.70 5.03
C ARG A 497 17.76 10.85 5.52
N ARG A 498 18.65 10.43 4.61
CA ARG A 498 19.81 9.58 4.92
C ARG A 498 21.07 10.41 5.08
N MET A 499 21.34 11.32 4.14
CA MET A 499 22.59 12.08 4.10
C MET A 499 22.45 13.50 4.67
N LYS A 500 21.22 13.93 4.98
CA LYS A 500 20.91 15.26 5.50
C LYS A 500 20.46 15.22 6.96
N SER A 501 20.65 16.35 7.64
CA SER A 501 20.08 16.55 8.97
C SER A 501 18.56 16.68 8.92
N VAL A 502 17.90 16.50 10.07
CA VAL A 502 16.43 16.56 10.17
C VAL A 502 15.89 17.91 9.67
N ASP A 503 16.54 19.02 10.02
CA ASP A 503 16.10 20.36 9.61
C ASP A 503 16.25 20.58 8.10
N GLU A 504 17.33 20.09 7.51
CA GLU A 504 17.53 20.15 6.05
C GLU A 504 16.51 19.28 5.30
N SER A 505 16.16 18.10 5.83
CA SER A 505 15.09 17.26 5.28
C SER A 505 13.72 17.94 5.37
N ILE A 506 13.43 18.65 6.47
CA ILE A 506 12.19 19.43 6.65
C ILE A 506 12.12 20.58 5.66
N ASN A 507 13.24 21.30 5.46
CA ASN A 507 13.31 22.38 4.49
C ASN A 507 13.09 21.84 3.07
N GLN A 508 13.76 20.75 2.70
CA GLN A 508 13.58 20.12 1.39
C GLN A 508 12.14 19.64 1.15
N LEU A 509 11.52 19.03 2.17
CA LEU A 509 10.10 18.64 2.10
C LEU A 509 9.21 19.85 1.86
N THR A 510 9.47 20.94 2.57
CA THR A 510 8.72 22.20 2.47
C THR A 510 8.90 22.84 1.10
N ASP A 511 10.12 22.83 0.55
CA ASP A 511 10.44 23.34 -0.78
C ASP A 511 9.66 22.57 -1.86
N TYR A 512 9.63 21.22 -1.79
CA TYR A 512 8.84 20.42 -2.73
C TYR A 512 7.34 20.72 -2.65
N MET A 513 6.79 20.89 -1.44
CA MET A 513 5.39 21.24 -1.24
C MET A 513 5.09 22.64 -1.79
N PHE A 514 5.97 23.62 -1.54
CA PHE A 514 5.83 24.99 -2.02
C PHE A 514 5.92 25.08 -3.54
N ASP A 515 6.91 24.42 -4.14
CA ASP A 515 7.08 24.35 -5.59
C ASP A 515 5.89 23.70 -6.28
N PHE A 516 5.28 22.69 -5.64
CA PHE A 516 4.05 22.08 -6.15
C PHE A 516 2.87 23.04 -6.12
N CYS A 517 2.73 23.83 -5.05
CA CYS A 517 1.70 24.87 -4.94
C CYS A 517 1.85 25.96 -6.00
N ALA A 518 3.07 26.29 -6.42
CA ALA A 518 3.34 27.27 -7.47
C ALA A 518 2.98 26.79 -8.89
N LYS A 519 2.74 25.48 -9.10
CA LYS A 519 2.39 24.95 -10.43
C LYS A 519 1.00 25.42 -10.85
N SER A 520 0.84 25.77 -12.11
CA SER A 520 -0.47 25.99 -12.75
C SER A 520 -1.29 24.70 -12.88
N ARG A 521 -2.61 24.83 -13.06
CA ARG A 521 -3.50 23.68 -13.31
C ARG A 521 -3.03 22.82 -14.49
N ARG A 522 -2.54 23.44 -15.58
CA ARG A 522 -2.01 22.74 -16.76
C ARG A 522 -0.76 21.94 -16.43
N GLN A 523 0.18 22.52 -15.67
CA GLN A 523 1.39 21.82 -15.24
C GLN A 523 1.04 20.62 -14.34
N ARG A 524 0.08 20.76 -13.42
CA ARG A 524 -0.38 19.65 -12.57
C ARG A 524 -1.01 18.51 -13.38
N ILE A 525 -1.87 18.82 -14.36
CA ILE A 525 -2.46 17.81 -15.25
C ILE A 525 -1.37 17.06 -16.01
N ASN A 526 -0.41 17.79 -16.59
CA ASN A 526 0.72 17.17 -17.30
C ASN A 526 1.58 16.30 -16.39
N GLN A 527 1.84 16.72 -15.15
CA GLN A 527 2.59 15.92 -14.19
C GLN A 527 1.85 14.63 -13.84
N ARG A 528 0.54 14.69 -13.56
CA ARG A 528 -0.28 13.48 -13.33
C ARG A 528 -0.23 12.48 -14.49
N ASN A 529 -0.28 12.97 -15.74
CA ASN A 529 -0.13 12.12 -16.92
C ASN A 529 1.24 11.45 -17.01
N ARG A 530 2.30 12.07 -16.48
CA ARG A 530 3.63 11.46 -16.42
C ARG A 530 3.72 10.45 -15.29
N THR A 531 3.14 10.76 -14.12
CA THR A 531 3.08 9.86 -12.97
C THR A 531 2.36 8.56 -13.33
N GLU A 532 1.21 8.65 -14.00
CA GLU A 532 0.44 7.47 -14.40
C GLU A 532 1.22 6.55 -15.34
N ARG A 533 2.10 7.08 -16.20
CA ARG A 533 2.96 6.26 -17.08
C ARG A 533 3.93 5.38 -16.32
N LEU A 534 4.36 5.78 -15.12
CA LEU A 534 5.24 4.97 -14.27
C LEU A 534 4.50 3.76 -13.65
N SER A 535 3.17 3.72 -13.71
CA SER A 535 2.39 2.59 -13.18
C SER A 535 2.80 1.24 -13.76
N VAL A 536 3.19 1.21 -15.04
CA VAL A 536 3.65 -0.01 -15.74
C VAL A 536 4.88 -0.62 -15.07
N LEU A 537 5.72 0.22 -14.45
CA LEU A 537 6.93 -0.26 -13.78
C LEU A 537 6.61 -1.01 -12.49
N LEU A 538 5.51 -0.66 -11.86
CA LEU A 538 5.02 -1.23 -10.60
C LEU A 538 4.10 -2.43 -10.82
N ASP A 539 3.77 -2.77 -12.07
CA ASP A 539 2.90 -3.89 -12.37
C ASP A 539 3.60 -5.23 -12.12
N TRP A 540 2.87 -6.20 -11.57
CA TRP A 540 3.41 -7.54 -11.35
C TRP A 540 3.96 -8.18 -12.62
N ARG A 541 3.45 -7.88 -13.82
CA ARG A 541 4.02 -8.43 -15.06
C ARG A 541 5.49 -8.04 -15.26
N SER A 542 5.90 -6.90 -14.74
CA SER A 542 7.28 -6.44 -14.83
C SER A 542 8.10 -6.94 -13.64
N VAL A 543 7.60 -6.73 -12.42
CA VAL A 543 8.33 -7.00 -11.17
C VAL A 543 8.44 -8.50 -10.86
N HIS A 544 7.52 -9.33 -11.37
CA HIS A 544 7.52 -10.78 -11.15
C HIS A 544 8.75 -11.49 -11.74
N SER A 545 9.41 -10.88 -12.73
CA SER A 545 10.64 -11.42 -13.31
C SER A 545 11.74 -11.64 -12.25
N GLU A 546 11.82 -10.78 -11.23
CA GLU A 546 12.77 -10.94 -10.13
C GLU A 546 12.46 -12.17 -9.27
N TYR A 547 11.19 -12.54 -9.10
CA TYR A 547 10.81 -13.79 -8.44
C TYR A 547 11.23 -15.02 -9.27
N SER A 548 11.12 -14.95 -10.60
CA SER A 548 11.65 -16.01 -11.48
C SER A 548 13.17 -16.14 -11.37
N LYS A 549 13.91 -15.02 -11.29
CA LYS A 549 15.36 -15.03 -11.08
C LYS A 549 15.76 -15.64 -9.73
N ALA A 550 15.07 -15.30 -8.65
CA ALA A 550 15.32 -15.90 -7.32
C ALA A 550 15.12 -17.42 -7.33
N ARG A 551 14.06 -17.90 -8.01
CA ARG A 551 13.77 -19.34 -8.16
C ARG A 551 14.83 -20.04 -9.00
N LEU A 552 15.23 -19.45 -10.11
CA LEU A 552 16.29 -19.96 -10.96
C LEU A 552 17.63 -20.05 -10.21
N LEU A 553 17.97 -19.03 -9.40
CA LEU A 553 19.17 -19.04 -8.58
C LEU A 553 19.14 -20.15 -7.53
N ALA A 554 18.00 -20.38 -6.89
CA ALA A 554 17.84 -21.47 -5.92
C ALA A 554 18.02 -22.84 -6.58
N LEU A 555 17.46 -23.04 -7.77
CA LEU A 555 17.64 -24.26 -8.57
C LEU A 555 19.09 -24.44 -9.03
N LYS A 556 19.77 -23.38 -9.50
CA LYS A 556 21.17 -23.43 -9.94
C LYS A 556 22.12 -23.78 -8.79
N ARG A 557 21.85 -23.29 -7.57
CA ARG A 557 22.63 -23.62 -6.37
C ARG A 557 22.49 -25.10 -5.97
N ALA A 558 21.29 -25.66 -6.10
CA ALA A 558 21.04 -27.06 -5.74
C ALA A 558 21.39 -28.06 -6.86
N TYR A 559 21.26 -27.64 -8.12
CA TYR A 559 21.50 -28.44 -9.32
C TYR A 559 22.44 -27.68 -10.28
N PRO A 560 23.77 -27.67 -10.04
CA PRO A 560 24.73 -26.88 -10.81
C PRO A 560 24.80 -27.24 -12.30
N ASP A 561 24.47 -28.49 -12.65
CA ASP A 561 24.45 -28.98 -14.04
C ASP A 561 23.26 -28.43 -14.86
N TYR A 562 22.34 -27.71 -14.21
CA TYR A 562 21.18 -27.11 -14.87
C TYR A 562 21.58 -25.86 -15.65
N VAL A 563 21.53 -25.96 -16.97
CA VAL A 563 21.69 -24.83 -17.90
C VAL A 563 20.31 -24.29 -18.25
N GLY A 564 19.75 -23.46 -17.37
CA GLY A 564 18.48 -22.77 -17.61
C GLY A 564 18.54 -21.73 -18.73
N GLU A 565 17.39 -21.14 -19.07
CA GLU A 565 17.33 -20.01 -20.02
C GLU A 565 18.17 -18.82 -19.53
N LYS A 566 19.00 -18.28 -20.43
CA LYS A 566 19.83 -17.10 -20.16
C LYS A 566 18.94 -15.87 -20.06
N VAL A 567 18.87 -15.27 -18.88
CA VAL A 567 18.28 -13.93 -18.71
C VAL A 567 19.34 -12.91 -19.12
N VAL A 568 19.09 -12.19 -20.21
CA VAL A 568 19.99 -11.12 -20.70
C VAL A 568 19.75 -9.86 -19.87
N GLU A 569 20.82 -9.27 -19.33
CA GLU A 569 20.78 -8.04 -18.54
C GLU A 569 21.27 -6.85 -19.36
N SER A 570 20.56 -5.72 -19.31
CA SER A 570 21.02 -4.47 -19.92
C SER A 570 20.55 -3.27 -19.08
N LYS A 571 21.40 -2.56 -18.32
CA LYS A 571 20.89 -1.48 -17.43
C LYS A 571 20.62 -0.18 -18.20
N MET A 572 19.37 0.10 -18.59
CA MET A 572 18.94 1.40 -19.11
C MET A 572 17.97 2.12 -18.14
N LYS A 573 18.38 3.28 -17.61
CA LYS A 573 17.51 4.14 -16.80
C LYS A 573 16.52 4.89 -17.69
N ILE A 574 15.31 5.12 -17.15
CA ILE A 574 14.29 5.93 -17.82
C ILE A 574 14.74 7.39 -17.79
N THR A 575 15.03 7.92 -18.97
CA THR A 575 15.44 9.30 -19.19
C THR A 575 14.23 10.24 -19.28
N ARG A 576 14.49 11.55 -19.43
CA ARG A 576 13.43 12.56 -19.46
C ARG A 576 12.37 12.28 -20.53
N PRO A 577 11.07 12.48 -20.22
CA PRO A 577 10.02 12.27 -21.20
C PRO A 577 10.12 13.37 -22.26
N MET A 578 10.18 12.99 -23.54
CA MET A 578 10.10 13.98 -24.63
C MET A 578 8.84 14.84 -24.45
N SER A 579 9.03 16.16 -24.51
CA SER A 579 7.98 17.15 -24.28
C SER A 579 6.81 16.91 -25.23
N VAL A 580 5.62 16.64 -24.67
CA VAL A 580 4.37 16.52 -25.44
C VAL A 580 4.13 17.83 -26.21
N PRO A 581 4.01 17.82 -27.55
CA PRO A 581 3.56 18.99 -28.29
C PRO A 581 2.14 19.34 -27.83
N GLY A 582 1.88 20.61 -27.57
CA GLY A 582 0.51 21.07 -27.34
C GLY A 582 -0.30 20.96 -28.65
N SER A 583 -1.49 20.35 -28.57
CA SER A 583 -2.56 20.28 -29.59
C SER A 583 -2.54 19.07 -30.54
N PRO A 584 -3.72 18.56 -30.98
CA PRO A 584 -3.82 17.36 -31.79
C PRO A 584 -3.49 17.66 -33.25
N ARG A 585 -2.30 17.28 -33.69
CA ARG A 585 -2.03 17.03 -35.10
C ARG A 585 -1.53 15.61 -35.26
N SER A 586 -2.44 14.75 -35.73
CA SER A 586 -2.22 13.54 -36.52
C SER A 586 -0.83 12.87 -36.41
N LEU A 587 -0.44 12.46 -35.21
CA LEU A 587 0.52 11.39 -35.02
C LEU A 587 -0.15 10.41 -34.07
N LEU A 588 -0.74 9.37 -34.67
CA LEU A 588 -1.04 8.14 -33.93
C LEU A 588 0.25 7.73 -33.22
N LEU A 589 0.18 7.55 -31.89
CA LEU A 589 1.23 6.88 -31.14
C LEU A 589 1.54 5.54 -31.81
N THR A 590 2.79 5.32 -32.18
CA THR A 590 3.26 4.01 -32.64
C THR A 590 3.49 3.10 -31.43
N PRO A 591 3.16 1.80 -31.51
CA PRO A 591 3.33 0.82 -30.44
C PRO A 591 4.74 0.72 -29.81
N GLY A 592 5.77 1.31 -30.43
CA GLY A 592 7.15 1.31 -29.93
C GLY A 592 7.41 2.17 -28.68
N ASP A 593 6.61 3.22 -28.42
CA ASP A 593 6.84 4.10 -27.25
C ASP A 593 6.53 3.41 -25.91
N LEU A 594 5.59 2.45 -25.90
CA LEU A 594 5.30 1.58 -24.75
C LEU A 594 6.36 0.49 -24.56
N GLY A 595 7.02 0.05 -25.64
CA GLY A 595 8.12 -0.92 -25.59
C GLY A 595 9.27 -0.41 -24.74
N SER A 596 9.69 0.84 -24.95
CA SER A 596 10.83 1.44 -24.23
C SER A 596 10.68 1.48 -22.69
N LEU A 597 9.46 1.50 -22.14
CA LEU A 597 9.20 1.49 -20.70
C LEU A 597 9.09 0.07 -20.11
N GLN A 598 8.64 -0.91 -20.91
CA GLN A 598 8.65 -2.32 -20.51
C GLN A 598 10.07 -2.91 -20.58
N ASP A 599 10.84 -2.50 -21.60
CA ASP A 599 12.23 -2.93 -21.80
C ASP A 599 13.11 -2.42 -20.65
N ALA A 600 12.98 -1.15 -20.24
CA ALA A 600 13.72 -0.56 -19.11
C ALA A 600 13.56 -1.28 -17.75
N ASN A 601 12.52 -2.11 -17.60
CA ASN A 601 12.28 -2.91 -16.39
C ASN A 601 12.84 -4.34 -16.48
N GLN A 602 12.98 -4.91 -17.69
CA GLN A 602 13.71 -6.16 -17.92
C GLN A 602 15.23 -5.98 -17.75
N ASP A 603 15.63 -4.71 -17.78
CA ASP A 603 16.97 -4.18 -17.90
C ASP A 603 17.70 -4.00 -16.54
N ILE A 604 16.98 -3.96 -15.42
CA ILE A 604 17.56 -3.94 -14.07
C ILE A 604 17.46 -5.33 -13.45
N SER A 605 18.60 -5.97 -13.21
CA SER A 605 18.67 -7.25 -12.50
C SER A 605 19.27 -7.06 -11.12
N TYR A 606 18.56 -7.57 -10.10
CA TYR A 606 19.08 -7.64 -8.73
C TYR A 606 19.84 -8.94 -8.45
N PHE A 607 19.94 -9.84 -9.43
CA PHE A 607 20.59 -11.14 -9.29
C PHE A 607 21.74 -11.24 -10.29
N GLU A 608 22.96 -11.46 -9.82
CA GLU A 608 24.10 -11.76 -10.68
C GLU A 608 24.00 -13.22 -11.17
N LEU A 609 23.48 -13.43 -12.38
CA LEU A 609 23.34 -14.78 -12.97
C LEU A 609 24.54 -15.17 -13.87
N GLY A 610 25.60 -14.35 -13.92
CA GLY A 610 26.77 -14.48 -14.81
C GLY A 610 28.08 -14.95 -14.15
N GLU A 611 28.92 -15.58 -14.98
CA GLU A 611 30.19 -16.33 -14.81
C GLU A 611 31.00 -16.12 -13.52
N GLU A 612 31.16 -17.19 -12.71
CA GLU A 612 32.40 -17.38 -11.97
C GLU A 612 33.52 -17.53 -13.02
N GLU A 613 34.48 -16.59 -13.02
CA GLU A 613 35.73 -16.75 -13.76
C GLU A 613 36.38 -18.07 -13.36
N THR A 614 36.69 -18.88 -14.37
CA THR A 614 37.40 -20.17 -14.29
C THR A 614 38.70 -20.13 -13.51
#